data_AF-A0A5A5RG31-F1
#
_entry.id   AF-A0A5A5RG31-F1
#
_cell.length_a   1.000
_cell.length_b   1.000
_cell.length_c   1.000
_cell.angle_alpha   90.00
_cell.angle_beta   90.00
_cell.angle_gamma   90.00
#
_symmetry.space_group_name_H-M   'P 1'
#
loop_
_entity.id
_entity.type
_entity.pdbx_description
1 polymer ?
#
loop_
_entity_poly.entity_id
_entity_poly.type
_entity_poly.pdbx_seq_one_letter_code
_entity_poly.pdbx_strand_id
1 'polypeptide(L)'
;MNDLPRQKLKEIIIQYGRSLCDEPQRCEGLLRDLCGQYQKEIAVLVGALKERVPVDLLASQNSTPPVVFLARLTKKLQDNLGLAEEAARWAVESWALALGVISSNDLKTNPSSDPPIPTPVPTPIPTPVPDSAGQPTSSFSVSSTIPVQLPVNPVTIPSQPVPPPTPPSPSNNWTKIAIALGSVGVLALVGSVVHFQEQQKQASDREIAELKAREEQRLEAEQRQREEAERQGKEAERQRKEAEQQLAEEQKRRQEAEARLEAARQKSETFVPSESVNQDINEGEAISLIENLYYALSEKNFDQARSLYSSQLAESFSPSFFSQFERVTVEDLQVTSRTDTSINFIGQNTYVYPDGSTQRELRSYTVRNLDGELKITASEFIKVTKFR
;
A
#
# COMPACT_ATOMS: atom_id res chain seq x y z
N MET A 1 -1.92 -14.86 -6.64
CA MET A 1 -1.18 -14.09 -5.61
C MET A 1 -1.44 -14.72 -4.26
N ASN A 2 -0.49 -14.67 -3.34
CA ASN A 2 -0.64 -15.26 -2.01
C ASN A 2 -1.57 -14.42 -1.12
N ASP A 3 -2.30 -15.06 -0.22
CA ASP A 3 -3.22 -14.36 0.69
C ASP A 3 -2.52 -13.81 1.95
N LEU A 4 -1.33 -14.31 2.31
CA LEU A 4 -0.63 -13.84 3.51
C LEU A 4 -0.35 -12.32 3.49
N PRO A 5 0.17 -11.70 2.40
CA PRO A 5 0.37 -10.25 2.36
C PRO A 5 -0.92 -9.45 2.49
N ARG A 6 -2.04 -9.96 1.97
CA ARG A 6 -3.37 -9.36 2.13
C ARG A 6 -3.83 -9.41 3.59
N GLN A 7 -3.59 -10.53 4.27
CA GLN A 7 -3.88 -10.67 5.70
C GLN A 7 -3.01 -9.71 6.54
N LYS A 8 -1.71 -9.64 6.24
CA LYS A 8 -0.80 -8.69 6.91
C LYS A 8 -1.16 -7.23 6.65
N LEU A 9 -1.58 -6.89 5.44
CA LEU A 9 -2.10 -5.55 5.15
C LEU A 9 -3.31 -5.22 6.03
N LYS A 10 -4.25 -6.14 6.20
CA LYS A 10 -5.41 -5.95 7.09
C LYS A 10 -4.97 -5.74 8.54
N GLU A 11 -4.06 -6.56 9.05
CA GLU A 11 -3.50 -6.41 10.41
C GLU A 11 -2.84 -5.04 10.59
N ILE A 12 -2.01 -4.61 9.64
CA ILE A 12 -1.33 -3.32 9.63
C ILE A 12 -2.34 -2.15 9.66
N ILE A 13 -3.36 -2.18 8.81
CA ILE A 13 -4.39 -1.12 8.76
C ILE A 13 -5.22 -1.09 10.04
N ILE A 14 -5.50 -2.24 10.66
CA ILE A 14 -6.16 -2.31 11.96
C ILE A 14 -5.28 -1.72 13.07
N GLN A 15 -3.97 -2.00 13.04
CA GLN A 15 -3.03 -1.62 14.10
C GLN A 15 -2.65 -0.13 14.07
N TYR A 16 -2.39 0.42 12.88
CA TYR A 16 -1.89 1.79 12.70
C TYR A 16 -2.96 2.76 12.18
N GLY A 17 -4.12 2.25 11.75
CA GLY A 17 -5.25 3.05 11.28
C GLY A 17 -5.10 3.55 9.85
N ARG A 18 -6.02 4.45 9.47
CA ARG A 18 -6.13 4.97 8.09
C ARG A 18 -5.01 5.94 7.70
N SER A 19 -4.20 6.42 8.65
CA SER A 19 -3.04 7.28 8.36
C SER A 19 -2.01 6.60 7.44
N LEU A 20 -1.93 5.26 7.49
CA LEU A 20 -1.07 4.50 6.56
C LEU A 20 -1.50 4.58 5.09
N CYS A 21 -2.74 4.98 4.80
CA CYS A 21 -3.20 5.22 3.43
C CYS A 21 -2.50 6.42 2.75
N ASP A 22 -1.81 7.26 3.53
CA ASP A 22 -1.07 8.42 3.04
C ASP A 22 0.46 8.26 3.17
N GLU A 23 0.94 7.13 3.70
CA GLU A 23 2.37 6.88 3.99
C GLU A 23 2.92 5.64 3.24
N PRO A 24 3.14 5.71 1.90
CA PRO A 24 3.55 4.54 1.10
C PRO A 24 4.83 3.87 1.57
N GLN A 25 5.83 4.66 1.97
CA GLN A 25 7.14 4.16 2.40
C GLN A 25 7.04 3.41 3.74
N ARG A 26 6.22 3.93 4.66
CA ARG A 26 5.98 3.31 5.96
C ARG A 26 5.19 2.02 5.82
N CYS A 27 4.15 2.01 4.99
CA CYS A 27 3.37 0.82 4.68
C CYS A 27 4.24 -0.27 4.02
N GLU A 28 5.10 0.11 3.07
CA GLU A 28 6.06 -0.80 2.43
C GLU A 28 7.06 -1.39 3.43
N GLY A 29 7.60 -0.59 4.35
CA GLY A 29 8.49 -1.06 5.42
C GLY A 29 7.83 -2.13 6.30
N LEU A 30 6.63 -1.84 6.81
CA LEU A 30 5.88 -2.77 7.66
C LEU A 30 5.54 -4.08 6.94
N LEU A 31 5.15 -4.00 5.66
CA LEU A 31 4.88 -5.20 4.86
C LEU A 31 6.14 -6.03 4.61
N ARG A 32 7.30 -5.39 4.39
CA ARG A 32 8.58 -6.10 4.24
C ARG A 32 9.02 -6.77 5.52
N ASP A 33 8.81 -6.14 6.67
CA ASP A 33 9.16 -6.70 7.98
C ASP A 33 8.30 -7.94 8.30
N LEU A 34 7.01 -7.90 7.95
CA LEU A 34 6.08 -9.00 8.26
C LEU A 34 6.03 -10.11 7.21
N CYS A 35 6.26 -9.80 5.93
CA CYS A 35 6.09 -10.75 4.84
C CYS A 35 7.02 -10.51 3.63
N GLY A 36 8.25 -10.04 3.88
CA GLY A 36 9.23 -9.64 2.84
C GLY A 36 9.57 -10.67 1.77
N GLN A 37 9.29 -11.96 1.99
CA GLN A 37 9.41 -13.02 0.98
C GLN A 37 8.42 -12.87 -0.19
N TYR A 38 7.32 -12.12 -0.04
CA TYR A 38 6.29 -11.91 -1.06
C TYR A 38 6.48 -10.57 -1.79
N GLN A 39 7.66 -10.36 -2.38
CA GLN A 39 8.05 -9.07 -2.97
C GLN A 39 7.09 -8.57 -4.06
N LYS A 40 6.55 -9.48 -4.89
CA LYS A 40 5.61 -9.14 -5.97
C LYS A 40 4.29 -8.60 -5.41
N GLU A 41 3.73 -9.30 -4.42
CA GLU A 41 2.51 -8.89 -3.74
C GLU A 41 2.69 -7.56 -3.02
N ILE A 42 3.80 -7.38 -2.30
CA ILE A 42 4.12 -6.11 -1.63
C ILE A 42 4.21 -4.97 -2.65
N ALA A 43 4.94 -5.16 -3.75
CA ALA A 43 5.09 -4.14 -4.79
C ALA A 43 3.73 -3.72 -5.39
N VAL A 44 2.83 -4.69 -5.61
CA VAL A 44 1.51 -4.41 -6.16
C VAL A 44 0.60 -3.70 -5.15
N LEU A 45 0.63 -4.07 -3.87
CA LEU A 45 -0.12 -3.37 -2.81
C LEU A 45 0.35 -1.93 -2.62
N VAL A 46 1.67 -1.72 -2.60
CA VAL A 46 2.28 -0.39 -2.47
C VAL A 46 2.07 0.44 -3.74
N GLY A 47 2.07 -0.19 -4.91
CA GLY A 47 1.70 0.46 -6.17
C GLY A 47 0.26 0.98 -6.14
N ALA A 48 -0.69 0.16 -5.68
CA ALA A 48 -2.09 0.57 -5.50
C ALA A 48 -2.22 1.77 -4.54
N LEU A 49 -1.46 1.76 -3.44
CA LEU A 49 -1.40 2.85 -2.47
C LEU A 49 -0.90 4.16 -3.10
N LYS A 50 0.18 4.11 -3.89
CA LYS A 50 0.72 5.26 -4.61
C LYS A 50 -0.28 5.83 -5.63
N GLU A 51 -1.08 4.97 -6.26
CA GLU A 51 -2.19 5.34 -7.16
C GLU A 51 -3.46 5.83 -6.44
N ARG A 52 -3.38 6.04 -5.11
CA ARG A 52 -4.46 6.55 -4.23
C ARG A 52 -5.71 5.67 -4.19
N VAL A 53 -5.57 4.39 -4.48
CA VAL A 53 -6.66 3.40 -4.43
C VAL A 53 -7.34 3.36 -3.06
N PRO A 54 -6.64 3.38 -1.92
CA PRO A 54 -7.27 3.36 -0.58
C PRO A 54 -8.13 4.59 -0.30
N VAL A 55 -7.67 5.76 -0.75
CA VAL A 55 -8.39 7.03 -0.61
C VAL A 55 -9.65 7.02 -1.47
N ASP A 56 -9.53 6.60 -2.72
CA ASP A 56 -10.66 6.48 -3.66
C ASP A 56 -11.72 5.50 -3.12
N LEU A 57 -11.30 4.39 -2.51
CA LEU A 57 -12.17 3.40 -1.86
C LEU A 57 -12.97 3.97 -0.69
N LEU A 58 -12.34 4.79 0.15
CA LEU A 58 -13.02 5.43 1.29
C LEU A 58 -14.01 6.51 0.85
N ALA A 59 -13.68 7.29 -0.20
CA ALA A 59 -14.54 8.35 -0.70
C ALA A 59 -15.82 7.83 -1.38
N SER A 60 -15.80 6.60 -1.89
CA SER A 60 -16.86 6.06 -2.77
C SER A 60 -17.82 5.11 -2.07
N GLN A 61 -17.69 4.94 -0.76
CA GLN A 61 -18.42 3.95 0.04
C GLN A 61 -19.95 4.16 0.05
N ASN A 62 -20.44 5.34 -0.34
CA ASN A 62 -21.85 5.74 -0.23
C ASN A 62 -22.57 6.00 -1.57
N SER A 63 -21.91 5.84 -2.73
CA SER A 63 -22.45 6.37 -4.00
C SER A 63 -22.55 5.37 -5.15
N THR A 64 -21.85 4.23 -5.12
CA THR A 64 -21.80 3.27 -6.25
C THR A 64 -21.79 1.82 -5.74
N PRO A 65 -22.47 0.87 -6.41
CA PRO A 65 -22.35 -0.56 -6.08
C PRO A 65 -20.88 -1.00 -6.07
N PRO A 66 -20.40 -1.73 -5.04
CA PRO A 66 -18.98 -2.06 -4.87
C PRO A 66 -18.34 -2.71 -6.11
N VAL A 67 -19.06 -3.60 -6.79
CA VAL A 67 -18.56 -4.35 -7.95
C VAL A 67 -18.12 -3.44 -9.11
N VAL A 68 -18.96 -2.46 -9.46
CA VAL A 68 -18.69 -1.55 -10.59
C VAL A 68 -17.49 -0.64 -10.27
N PHE A 69 -17.41 -0.19 -9.02
CA PHE A 69 -16.34 0.69 -8.59
C PHE A 69 -14.98 -0.04 -8.48
N LEU A 70 -14.96 -1.26 -7.95
CA LEU A 70 -13.75 -2.09 -7.89
C LEU A 70 -13.22 -2.43 -9.30
N ALA A 71 -14.11 -2.70 -10.26
CA ALA A 71 -13.74 -2.92 -11.66
C ALA A 71 -13.08 -1.68 -12.28
N ARG A 72 -13.61 -0.47 -11.99
CA ARG A 72 -13.03 0.79 -12.46
C ARG A 72 -11.63 1.05 -11.89
N LEU A 73 -11.45 0.84 -10.58
CA LEU A 73 -10.13 0.97 -9.94
C LEU A 73 -9.14 -0.08 -10.46
N THR A 74 -9.62 -1.31 -10.68
CA THR A 74 -8.81 -2.37 -11.28
C THR A 74 -8.32 -1.97 -12.67
N LYS A 75 -9.19 -1.37 -13.50
CA LYS A 75 -8.79 -0.87 -14.83
C LYS A 75 -7.78 0.27 -14.73
N LYS A 76 -7.98 1.22 -13.81
CA LYS A 76 -7.03 2.31 -13.51
C LYS A 76 -5.63 1.78 -13.16
N LEU A 77 -5.51 0.77 -12.30
CA LEU A 77 -4.20 0.19 -11.97
C LEU A 77 -3.53 -0.47 -13.18
N GLN A 78 -4.29 -1.18 -14.01
CA GLN A 78 -3.73 -1.82 -15.21
C GLN A 78 -3.15 -0.76 -16.15
N ASP A 79 -3.90 0.31 -16.39
CA ASP A 79 -3.52 1.35 -17.33
C ASP A 79 -2.33 2.18 -16.80
N ASN A 80 -2.30 2.49 -15.49
CA ASN A 80 -1.25 3.34 -14.90
C ASN A 80 0.04 2.59 -14.57
N LEU A 81 -0.05 1.34 -14.11
CA LEU A 81 1.10 0.58 -13.62
C LEU A 81 1.50 -0.57 -14.57
N GLY A 82 0.77 -0.79 -15.66
CA GLY A 82 1.01 -1.89 -16.59
C GLY A 82 0.81 -3.27 -15.96
N LEU A 83 -0.02 -3.37 -14.91
CA LEU A 83 -0.28 -4.62 -14.20
C LEU A 83 -1.19 -5.54 -15.01
N ALA A 84 -1.01 -6.85 -14.86
CA ALA A 84 -1.99 -7.83 -15.30
C ALA A 84 -3.32 -7.63 -14.56
N GLU A 85 -4.44 -7.94 -15.21
CA GLU A 85 -5.78 -7.75 -14.66
C GLU A 85 -5.96 -8.41 -13.30
N GLU A 86 -5.47 -9.64 -13.15
CA GLU A 86 -5.55 -10.45 -11.94
C GLU A 86 -4.75 -9.83 -10.80
N ALA A 87 -3.60 -9.24 -11.09
CA ALA A 87 -2.76 -8.56 -10.11
C ALA A 87 -3.39 -7.25 -9.65
N ALA A 88 -3.92 -6.46 -10.60
CA ALA A 88 -4.62 -5.22 -10.31
C ALA A 88 -5.90 -5.47 -9.50
N ARG A 89 -6.71 -6.46 -9.91
CA ARG A 89 -7.93 -6.88 -9.21
C ARG A 89 -7.60 -7.30 -7.78
N TRP A 90 -6.62 -8.18 -7.62
CA TRP A 90 -6.21 -8.67 -6.31
C TRP A 90 -5.75 -7.54 -5.39
N ALA A 91 -5.05 -6.52 -5.91
CA ALA A 91 -4.60 -5.37 -5.13
C ALA A 91 -5.78 -4.55 -4.60
N VAL A 92 -6.72 -4.21 -5.50
CA VAL A 92 -7.90 -3.41 -5.19
C VAL A 92 -8.78 -4.14 -4.17
N GLU A 93 -9.03 -5.44 -4.34
CA GLU A 93 -9.77 -6.26 -3.39
C GLU A 93 -9.07 -6.33 -2.03
N SER A 94 -7.74 -6.45 -2.01
CA SER A 94 -6.97 -6.53 -0.77
C SER A 94 -7.09 -5.24 0.05
N TRP A 95 -7.04 -4.09 -0.61
CA TRP A 95 -7.27 -2.80 0.03
C TRP A 95 -8.73 -2.62 0.48
N ALA A 96 -9.69 -3.01 -0.34
CA ALA A 96 -11.11 -2.94 0.01
C ALA A 96 -11.45 -3.82 1.24
N LEU A 97 -10.86 -5.01 1.34
CA LEU A 97 -10.98 -5.89 2.51
C LEU A 97 -10.29 -5.31 3.75
N ALA A 98 -9.09 -4.74 3.59
CA ALA A 98 -8.33 -4.16 4.70
C ALA A 98 -9.03 -2.94 5.30
N LEU A 99 -9.71 -2.16 4.47
CA LEU A 99 -10.47 -0.97 4.88
C LEU A 99 -11.91 -1.28 5.33
N GLY A 100 -12.36 -2.53 5.19
CA GLY A 100 -13.72 -2.95 5.53
C GLY A 100 -14.81 -2.45 4.57
N VAL A 101 -14.43 -2.07 3.34
CA VAL A 101 -15.37 -1.64 2.28
C VAL A 101 -16.17 -2.82 1.74
N ILE A 102 -15.56 -4.01 1.72
CA ILE A 102 -16.19 -5.28 1.32
C ILE A 102 -15.87 -6.36 2.35
N SER A 103 -16.73 -7.36 2.44
CA SER A 103 -16.53 -8.57 3.25
C SER A 103 -16.00 -9.72 2.38
N SER A 104 -15.35 -10.70 3.00
CA SER A 104 -14.88 -11.90 2.29
C SER A 104 -16.01 -12.72 1.64
N ASN A 105 -17.26 -12.53 2.06
CA ASN A 105 -18.44 -13.12 1.41
C ASN A 105 -18.78 -12.43 0.07
N ASP A 106 -18.52 -11.13 -0.07
CA ASP A 106 -18.79 -10.39 -1.31
C ASP A 106 -17.85 -10.78 -2.45
N LEU A 107 -16.69 -11.37 -2.12
CA LEU A 107 -15.77 -11.95 -3.10
C LEU A 107 -16.21 -13.35 -3.59
N LYS A 108 -17.03 -14.06 -2.81
CA LYS A 108 -17.47 -15.43 -3.11
C LYS A 108 -18.77 -15.47 -3.92
N THR A 109 -19.54 -14.39 -3.92
CA THR A 109 -20.82 -14.27 -4.64
C THR A 109 -20.65 -13.91 -6.12
N ASN A 110 -19.59 -14.38 -6.77
CA ASN A 110 -19.46 -14.32 -8.22
C ASN A 110 -19.80 -15.69 -8.84
N PRO A 111 -21.08 -16.04 -9.06
CA PRO A 111 -21.40 -17.00 -10.09
C PRO A 111 -21.14 -16.31 -11.43
N SER A 112 -20.34 -16.97 -12.28
CA SER A 112 -20.25 -16.80 -13.73
C SER A 112 -20.65 -15.44 -14.32
N SER A 113 -19.70 -14.87 -15.06
CA SER A 113 -19.98 -14.15 -16.30
C SER A 113 -20.82 -15.02 -17.26
N ASP A 114 -22.12 -15.09 -17.02
CA ASP A 114 -23.13 -15.39 -18.02
C ASP A 114 -24.16 -14.26 -17.92
N PRO A 115 -24.42 -13.49 -18.99
CA PRO A 115 -25.50 -12.53 -18.98
C PRO A 115 -26.81 -13.28 -18.70
N PRO A 116 -27.77 -12.68 -17.98
CA PRO A 116 -29.09 -13.30 -17.85
C PRO A 116 -29.67 -13.44 -19.26
N ILE A 117 -29.82 -14.69 -19.70
CA ILE A 117 -30.64 -15.02 -20.88
C ILE A 117 -31.99 -14.33 -20.64
N PRO A 118 -32.43 -13.40 -21.50
CA PRO A 118 -33.77 -12.84 -21.37
C PRO A 118 -34.77 -13.98 -21.57
N THR A 119 -35.66 -14.13 -20.60
CA THR A 119 -36.86 -14.97 -20.67
C THR A 119 -37.55 -14.85 -22.03
N PRO A 120 -37.95 -15.97 -22.67
CA PRO A 120 -38.63 -15.91 -23.96
C PRO A 120 -40.00 -15.29 -23.78
N VAL A 121 -40.22 -14.15 -24.43
CA VAL A 121 -41.55 -13.55 -24.60
C VAL A 121 -42.40 -14.52 -25.43
N PRO A 122 -43.65 -14.84 -25.04
CA PRO A 122 -44.49 -15.73 -25.82
C PRO A 122 -44.88 -15.06 -27.14
N THR A 123 -44.51 -15.70 -28.25
CA THR A 123 -44.86 -15.31 -29.61
C THR A 123 -46.36 -15.58 -29.85
N PRO A 124 -47.15 -14.63 -30.39
CA PRO A 124 -48.41 -14.98 -31.03
C PRO A 124 -48.15 -15.55 -32.44
N ILE A 125 -48.72 -16.74 -32.69
CA ILE A 125 -48.74 -17.45 -33.97
C ILE A 125 -49.84 -16.83 -34.90
N PRO A 126 -50.04 -17.28 -36.16
CA PRO A 126 -49.65 -16.63 -37.41
C PRO A 126 -50.87 -16.26 -38.30
N THR A 127 -50.68 -15.59 -39.44
CA THR A 127 -51.53 -15.78 -40.65
C THR A 127 -50.87 -15.14 -41.89
N PRO A 128 -51.24 -15.53 -43.13
CA PRO A 128 -50.27 -15.96 -44.13
C PRO A 128 -50.18 -15.03 -45.35
N VAL A 129 -49.11 -15.28 -46.14
CA VAL A 129 -48.83 -14.96 -47.56
C VAL A 129 -50.02 -14.63 -48.49
N PRO A 130 -49.82 -13.83 -49.57
CA PRO A 130 -49.38 -14.43 -50.84
C PRO A 130 -48.42 -13.60 -51.72
N ASP A 131 -47.47 -14.34 -52.27
CA ASP A 131 -47.02 -14.39 -53.68
C ASP A 131 -46.11 -13.35 -54.35
N SER A 132 -45.13 -13.96 -55.02
CA SER A 132 -44.60 -13.69 -56.35
C SER A 132 -43.62 -12.54 -56.67
N ALA A 133 -42.46 -13.04 -57.10
CA ALA A 133 -41.71 -12.65 -58.29
C ALA A 133 -40.75 -11.45 -58.19
N GLY A 134 -39.47 -11.75 -58.46
CA GLY A 134 -38.50 -10.75 -58.92
C GLY A 134 -37.08 -10.95 -58.40
N GLN A 135 -36.29 -11.80 -59.06
CA GLN A 135 -34.84 -11.58 -59.21
C GLN A 135 -34.60 -10.31 -60.08
N PRO A 136 -33.36 -9.78 -60.25
CA PRO A 136 -32.07 -10.13 -59.65
C PRO A 136 -31.18 -8.93 -59.26
N THR A 137 -29.96 -9.26 -58.78
CA THR A 137 -28.65 -8.61 -58.98
C THR A 137 -27.96 -7.90 -57.82
N SER A 138 -26.71 -8.34 -57.62
CA SER A 138 -25.53 -7.60 -57.14
C SER A 138 -25.46 -7.32 -55.63
N SER A 139 -24.35 -7.49 -54.91
CA SER A 139 -22.95 -7.82 -55.25
C SER A 139 -22.16 -7.84 -53.92
N PHE A 140 -20.90 -8.32 -54.00
CA PHE A 140 -19.80 -8.25 -53.00
C PHE A 140 -19.75 -9.42 -52.00
N SER A 141 -18.83 -10.38 -52.19
CA SER A 141 -17.38 -10.36 -51.89
C SER A 141 -17.07 -10.24 -50.39
N VAL A 142 -16.62 -11.35 -49.78
CA VAL A 142 -15.21 -11.56 -49.41
C VAL A 142 -14.96 -13.03 -49.03
N SER A 143 -13.85 -13.58 -49.55
CA SER A 143 -13.25 -14.84 -49.14
C SER A 143 -12.32 -14.65 -47.93
N SER A 144 -12.36 -15.58 -46.98
CA SER A 144 -11.16 -16.12 -46.34
C SER A 144 -11.51 -17.38 -45.57
N THR A 145 -10.90 -18.50 -45.96
CA THR A 145 -10.97 -19.78 -45.26
C THR A 145 -9.55 -20.22 -44.94
N ILE A 146 -9.33 -20.47 -43.66
CA ILE A 146 -8.13 -21.04 -43.05
C ILE A 146 -8.13 -22.55 -43.32
N PRO A 147 -6.96 -23.19 -43.43
CA PRO A 147 -6.85 -24.55 -42.91
C PRO A 147 -5.72 -24.70 -41.88
N VAL A 148 -6.13 -25.32 -40.77
CA VAL A 148 -5.33 -25.92 -39.71
C VAL A 148 -4.69 -27.21 -40.25
N GLN A 149 -3.40 -27.46 -39.96
CA GLN A 149 -2.88 -28.83 -39.99
C GLN A 149 -1.76 -29.05 -38.95
N LEU A 150 -1.97 -30.09 -38.13
CA LEU A 150 -1.09 -30.63 -37.08
C LEU A 150 0.17 -31.30 -37.66
N PRO A 151 1.29 -31.38 -36.90
CA PRO A 151 2.41 -32.24 -37.22
C PRO A 151 2.33 -33.58 -36.47
N VAL A 152 2.62 -34.68 -37.16
CA VAL A 152 3.07 -35.94 -36.54
C VAL A 152 4.13 -36.57 -37.44
N ASN A 153 5.34 -36.71 -36.87
CA ASN A 153 6.50 -37.36 -37.49
C ASN A 153 6.30 -38.88 -37.60
N PRO A 154 7.10 -39.55 -38.44
CA PRO A 154 8.03 -40.48 -37.78
C PRO A 154 9.46 -40.48 -38.33
N VAL A 155 10.31 -40.85 -37.37
CA VAL A 155 11.74 -41.17 -37.38
C VAL A 155 12.18 -42.07 -38.55
N THR A 156 13.33 -41.78 -39.16
CA THR A 156 14.28 -42.80 -39.68
C THR A 156 15.70 -42.21 -39.79
N ILE A 157 16.65 -42.85 -39.12
CA ILE A 157 18.13 -42.84 -39.25
C ILE A 157 18.49 -44.35 -39.25
N PRO A 158 19.54 -44.91 -39.92
CA PRO A 158 20.78 -44.31 -40.47
C PRO A 158 21.19 -44.78 -41.89
N SER A 159 22.14 -44.08 -42.52
CA SER A 159 23.22 -44.69 -43.34
C SER A 159 24.33 -43.67 -43.65
N GLN A 160 25.54 -43.95 -43.17
CA GLN A 160 26.83 -43.46 -43.69
C GLN A 160 27.48 -44.63 -44.48
N PRO A 161 28.61 -44.46 -45.19
CA PRO A 161 29.15 -43.32 -45.94
C PRO A 161 29.61 -43.74 -47.37
N VAL A 162 29.74 -42.80 -48.32
CA VAL A 162 30.45 -43.06 -49.60
C VAL A 162 31.44 -41.92 -49.88
N PRO A 163 32.73 -42.21 -50.15
CA PRO A 163 33.76 -41.20 -50.38
C PRO A 163 33.69 -40.59 -51.81
N PRO A 164 34.22 -39.37 -52.02
CA PRO A 164 34.21 -38.69 -53.32
C PRO A 164 35.29 -39.23 -54.27
N PRO A 165 35.10 -39.11 -55.60
CA PRO A 165 36.04 -39.61 -56.60
C PRO A 165 37.30 -38.73 -56.74
N THR A 166 38.42 -39.42 -56.97
CA THR A 166 39.77 -38.90 -57.22
C THR A 166 39.88 -38.13 -58.55
N PRO A 167 40.63 -37.01 -58.62
CA PRO A 167 40.87 -36.27 -59.87
C PRO A 167 41.96 -36.93 -60.76
N PRO A 168 41.91 -36.74 -62.10
CA PRO A 168 42.95 -37.24 -63.00
C PRO A 168 44.23 -36.37 -63.00
N SER A 169 45.34 -37.05 -63.30
CA SER A 169 46.74 -36.60 -63.31
C SER A 169 47.04 -35.51 -64.35
N PRO A 170 48.06 -34.64 -64.14
CA PRO A 170 48.35 -33.51 -65.02
C PRO A 170 49.25 -33.91 -66.18
N SER A 171 48.86 -33.53 -67.41
CA SER A 171 49.77 -33.46 -68.54
C SER A 171 50.22 -32.02 -68.75
N ASN A 172 51.54 -31.85 -68.73
CA ASN A 172 52.34 -30.66 -69.03
C ASN A 172 51.75 -29.79 -70.16
N ASN A 173 51.90 -28.46 -70.02
CA ASN A 173 52.34 -27.50 -71.05
C ASN A 173 52.23 -26.03 -70.53
N TRP A 174 53.01 -25.66 -69.51
CA TRP A 174 53.20 -24.26 -69.07
C TRP A 174 54.58 -23.75 -69.51
N THR A 175 54.85 -23.77 -70.81
CA THR A 175 55.97 -22.98 -71.33
C THR A 175 55.43 -22.07 -72.41
N LYS A 176 55.55 -20.75 -72.16
CA LYS A 176 55.09 -19.58 -72.95
C LYS A 176 53.65 -19.19 -72.58
N ILE A 177 53.40 -18.19 -71.74
CA ILE A 177 53.76 -16.78 -71.92
C ILE A 177 54.05 -16.16 -70.54
N ALA A 178 55.15 -15.41 -70.46
CA ALA A 178 55.51 -14.60 -69.32
C ALA A 178 55.37 -13.11 -69.66
N ILE A 179 55.06 -12.33 -68.60
CA ILE A 179 55.37 -10.91 -68.39
C ILE A 179 54.32 -9.88 -68.85
N ALA A 180 53.55 -9.39 -67.85
CA ALA A 180 53.32 -7.98 -67.48
C ALA A 180 52.01 -7.94 -66.66
N LEU A 181 51.99 -7.92 -65.32
CA LEU A 181 52.15 -6.75 -64.46
C LEU A 181 52.27 -7.25 -63.00
N GLY A 182 53.48 -7.61 -62.59
CA GLY A 182 53.74 -8.31 -61.33
C GLY A 182 54.12 -7.44 -60.13
N SER A 183 53.91 -6.12 -60.11
CA SER A 183 54.51 -5.29 -59.05
C SER A 183 53.69 -4.11 -58.53
N VAL A 184 52.35 -4.10 -58.71
CA VAL A 184 51.49 -3.07 -58.08
C VAL A 184 50.40 -3.68 -57.17
N GLY A 185 49.95 -4.91 -57.44
CA GLY A 185 48.84 -5.53 -56.68
C GLY A 185 49.20 -6.08 -55.29
N VAL A 186 50.43 -6.55 -55.08
CA VAL A 186 50.84 -7.17 -53.80
C VAL A 186 51.13 -6.11 -52.71
N LEU A 187 51.64 -4.93 -53.09
CA LEU A 187 51.84 -3.80 -52.15
C LEU A 187 50.51 -3.16 -51.73
N ALA A 188 49.52 -3.10 -52.63
CA ALA A 188 48.19 -2.55 -52.32
C ALA A 188 47.38 -3.42 -51.35
N LEU A 189 47.52 -4.76 -51.42
CA LEU A 189 46.85 -5.69 -50.50
C LEU A 189 47.50 -5.69 -49.10
N VAL A 190 48.84 -5.65 -49.01
CA VAL A 190 49.54 -5.53 -47.71
C VAL A 190 49.26 -4.16 -47.06
N GLY A 191 49.27 -3.08 -47.84
CA GLY A 191 48.90 -1.74 -47.35
C GLY A 191 47.45 -1.66 -46.85
N SER A 192 46.52 -2.36 -47.50
CA SER A 192 45.10 -2.41 -47.08
C SER A 192 44.92 -3.19 -45.77
N VAL A 193 45.65 -4.29 -45.56
CA VAL A 193 45.61 -5.05 -44.29
C VAL A 193 46.24 -4.26 -43.14
N VAL A 194 47.37 -3.58 -43.37
CA VAL A 194 48.00 -2.70 -42.37
C VAL A 194 47.09 -1.51 -42.04
N HIS A 195 46.50 -0.86 -43.04
CA HIS A 195 45.56 0.23 -42.83
C HIS A 195 44.28 -0.23 -42.10
N PHE A 196 43.79 -1.43 -42.39
CA PHE A 196 42.66 -2.03 -41.67
C PHE A 196 43.02 -2.38 -40.22
N GLN A 197 44.23 -2.90 -39.98
CA GLN A 197 44.72 -3.16 -38.62
C GLN A 197 44.91 -1.86 -37.81
N GLU A 198 45.43 -0.81 -38.46
CA GLU A 198 45.59 0.52 -37.87
C GLU A 198 44.22 1.14 -37.56
N GLN A 199 43.23 0.96 -38.43
CA GLN A 199 41.84 1.37 -38.17
C GLN A 199 41.23 0.63 -36.98
N GLN A 200 41.43 -0.69 -36.87
CA GLN A 200 40.94 -1.45 -35.73
C GLN A 200 41.61 -1.01 -34.42
N LYS A 201 42.93 -0.76 -34.45
CA LYS A 201 43.67 -0.26 -33.30
C LYS A 201 43.16 1.12 -32.87
N GLN A 202 42.97 2.05 -33.82
CA GLN A 202 42.42 3.38 -33.53
C GLN A 202 40.99 3.32 -32.99
N ALA A 203 40.16 2.38 -33.45
CA ALA A 203 38.81 2.19 -32.91
C ALA A 203 38.85 1.69 -31.45
N SER A 204 39.73 0.71 -31.15
CA SER A 204 39.92 0.21 -29.78
C SER A 204 40.49 1.28 -28.84
N ASP A 205 41.48 2.05 -29.30
CA ASP A 205 42.08 3.14 -28.52
C ASP A 205 41.05 4.25 -28.21
N ARG A 206 40.12 4.53 -29.14
CA ARG A 206 39.00 5.46 -28.91
C ARG A 206 38.01 4.93 -27.88
N GLU A 207 37.65 3.66 -27.96
CA GLU A 207 36.74 3.03 -26.99
C GLU A 207 37.34 3.04 -25.58
N ILE A 208 38.63 2.74 -25.45
CA ILE A 208 39.36 2.83 -24.18
C ILE A 208 39.40 4.27 -23.66
N ALA A 209 39.65 5.25 -24.54
CA ALA A 209 39.64 6.66 -24.15
C ALA A 209 38.25 7.13 -23.69
N GLU A 210 37.18 6.69 -24.35
CA GLU A 210 35.80 6.99 -23.94
C GLU A 210 35.43 6.32 -22.61
N LEU A 211 35.83 5.06 -22.40
CA LEU A 211 35.61 4.36 -21.13
C LEU A 211 36.35 5.06 -19.99
N LYS A 212 37.60 5.44 -20.22
CA LYS A 212 38.41 6.18 -19.24
C LYS A 212 37.78 7.54 -18.90
N ALA A 213 37.31 8.28 -19.90
CA ALA A 213 36.60 9.55 -19.68
C ALA A 213 35.29 9.37 -18.89
N ARG A 214 34.55 8.29 -19.16
CA ARG A 214 33.33 7.95 -18.40
C ARG A 214 33.64 7.56 -16.95
N GLU A 215 34.72 6.83 -16.70
CA GLU A 215 35.15 6.49 -15.34
C GLU A 215 35.63 7.74 -14.57
N GLU A 216 36.43 8.60 -15.20
CA GLU A 216 36.84 9.88 -14.61
C GLU A 216 35.62 10.75 -14.27
N GLN A 217 34.65 10.87 -15.17
CA GLN A 217 33.39 11.57 -14.90
C GLN A 217 32.59 10.94 -13.76
N ARG A 218 32.56 9.61 -13.66
CA ARG A 218 31.88 8.91 -12.55
C ARG A 218 32.56 9.20 -11.22
N LEU A 219 33.89 9.14 -11.17
CA LEU A 219 34.66 9.44 -9.97
C LEU A 219 34.46 10.90 -9.53
N GLU A 220 34.47 11.85 -10.47
CA GLU A 220 34.17 13.24 -10.16
C GLU A 220 32.74 13.44 -9.64
N ALA A 221 31.76 12.78 -10.27
CA ALA A 221 30.37 12.86 -9.83
C ALA A 221 30.18 12.27 -8.43
N GLU A 222 30.82 11.14 -8.13
CA GLU A 222 30.81 10.53 -6.80
C GLU A 222 31.48 11.44 -5.77
N GLN A 223 32.61 12.08 -6.11
CA GLN A 223 33.28 13.00 -5.22
C GLN A 223 32.40 14.23 -4.91
N ARG A 224 31.74 14.81 -5.92
CA ARG A 224 30.78 15.91 -5.72
C ARG A 224 29.61 15.49 -4.85
N GLN A 225 29.07 14.28 -5.05
CA GLN A 225 28.00 13.75 -4.20
C GLN A 225 28.44 13.56 -2.76
N ARG A 226 29.66 13.07 -2.52
CA ARG A 226 30.22 12.94 -1.17
C ARG A 226 30.39 14.30 -0.50
N GLU A 227 30.92 15.29 -1.21
CA GLU A 227 31.06 16.66 -0.69
C GLU A 227 29.69 17.30 -0.37
N GLU A 228 28.69 17.09 -1.22
CA GLU A 228 27.34 17.59 -0.99
C GLU A 228 26.67 16.89 0.21
N ALA A 229 26.80 15.57 0.31
CA ALA A 229 26.31 14.80 1.45
C ALA A 229 26.98 15.23 2.76
N GLU A 230 28.28 15.53 2.74
CA GLU A 230 28.99 16.05 3.91
C GLU A 230 28.48 17.45 4.31
N ARG A 231 28.23 18.32 3.33
CA ARG A 231 27.62 19.66 3.59
C ARG A 231 26.22 19.53 4.18
N GLN A 232 25.38 18.67 3.62
CA GLN A 232 24.04 18.40 4.14
C GLN A 232 24.09 17.80 5.55
N GLY A 233 25.03 16.88 5.81
CA GLY A 233 25.26 16.32 7.14
C GLY A 233 25.62 17.39 8.17
N LYS A 234 26.53 18.31 7.83
CA LYS A 234 26.92 19.43 8.71
C LYS A 234 25.76 20.40 8.96
N GLU A 235 24.95 20.69 7.94
CA GLU A 235 23.77 21.54 8.08
C GLU A 235 22.69 20.88 8.94
N ALA A 236 22.41 19.60 8.74
CA ALA A 236 21.49 18.83 9.57
C ALA A 236 21.95 18.75 11.03
N GLU A 237 23.25 18.57 11.29
CA GLU A 237 23.80 18.60 12.64
C GLU A 237 23.62 19.98 13.30
N ARG A 238 23.84 21.06 12.54
CA ARG A 238 23.61 22.43 13.02
C ARG A 238 22.14 22.66 13.36
N GLN A 239 21.22 22.27 12.47
CA GLN A 239 19.78 22.38 12.71
C GLN A 239 19.35 21.56 13.94
N ARG A 240 19.91 20.36 14.13
CA ARG A 240 19.65 19.54 15.32
C ARG A 240 20.11 20.24 16.61
N LYS A 241 21.30 20.84 16.61
CA LYS A 241 21.81 21.61 17.76
C LYS A 241 20.95 22.84 18.04
N GLU A 242 20.53 23.56 17.00
CA GLU A 242 19.63 24.72 17.13
C GLU A 242 18.26 24.30 17.69
N ALA A 243 17.68 23.18 17.22
CA ALA A 243 16.44 22.63 17.74
C ALA A 243 16.55 22.17 19.21
N GLU A 244 17.66 21.53 19.57
CA GLU A 244 17.93 21.12 20.95
C GLU A 244 18.07 22.34 21.88
N GLN A 245 18.73 23.40 21.42
CA GLN A 245 18.83 24.65 22.16
C GLN A 245 17.47 25.33 22.35
N GLN A 246 16.63 25.36 21.30
CA GLN A 246 15.27 25.90 21.40
C GLN A 246 14.41 25.10 22.39
N LEU A 247 14.52 23.77 22.36
CA LEU A 247 13.81 22.92 23.31
C LEU A 247 14.26 23.17 24.76
N ALA A 248 15.56 23.30 24.99
CA ALA A 248 16.10 23.63 26.30
C ALA A 248 15.63 25.01 26.80
N GLU A 249 15.56 26.01 25.91
CA GLU A 249 15.06 27.35 26.24
C GLU A 249 13.55 27.34 26.53
N GLU A 250 12.77 26.55 25.78
CA GLU A 250 11.34 26.36 26.06
C GLU A 250 11.12 25.67 27.41
N GLN A 251 11.88 24.61 27.71
CA GLN A 251 11.82 23.93 29.01
C GLN A 251 12.16 24.87 30.15
N LYS A 252 13.20 25.69 30.00
CA LYS A 252 13.55 26.72 30.99
C LYS A 252 12.41 27.72 31.20
N ARG A 253 11.79 28.21 30.11
CA ARG A 253 10.62 29.11 30.21
C ARG A 253 9.43 28.45 30.91
N ARG A 254 9.18 27.16 30.67
CA ARG A 254 8.13 26.41 31.37
C ARG A 254 8.43 26.27 32.86
N GLN A 255 9.66 25.91 33.23
CA GLN A 255 10.08 25.81 34.63
C GLN A 255 9.98 27.18 35.34
N GLU A 256 10.38 28.27 34.68
CA GLU A 256 10.23 29.62 35.24
C GLU A 256 8.76 30.02 35.40
N ALA A 257 7.89 29.65 34.46
CA ALA A 257 6.45 29.88 34.56
C ALA A 257 5.81 29.07 35.69
N GLU A 258 6.21 27.81 35.85
CA GLU A 258 5.77 26.92 36.92
C GLU A 258 6.23 27.44 38.29
N ALA A 259 7.49 27.84 38.42
CA ALA A 259 8.02 28.46 39.64
C ALA A 259 7.31 29.79 39.98
N ARG A 260 6.94 30.60 38.97
CA ARG A 260 6.13 31.81 39.18
C ARG A 260 4.72 31.49 39.65
N LEU A 261 4.11 30.43 39.12
CA LEU A 261 2.80 29.97 39.54
C LEU A 261 2.84 29.45 40.98
N GLU A 262 3.88 28.69 41.33
CA GLU A 262 4.09 28.18 42.68
C GLU A 262 4.38 29.31 43.69
N ALA A 263 5.18 30.31 43.31
CA ALA A 263 5.39 31.50 44.12
C ALA A 263 4.10 32.34 44.28
N ALA A 264 3.27 32.43 43.25
CA ALA A 264 1.95 33.07 43.34
C ALA A 264 1.01 32.29 44.28
N ARG A 265 1.05 30.96 44.25
CA ARG A 265 0.30 30.07 45.14
C ARG A 265 0.70 30.26 46.61
N GLN A 266 1.99 30.25 46.90
CA GLN A 266 2.53 30.50 48.25
C GLN A 266 2.21 31.92 48.75
N LYS A 267 2.19 32.92 47.86
CA LYS A 267 1.80 34.28 48.21
C LYS A 267 0.29 34.43 48.47
N SER A 268 -0.53 33.55 47.89
CA SER A 268 -1.97 33.47 48.18
C SER A 268 -2.26 32.76 49.52
N GLU A 269 -1.40 31.83 49.95
CA GLU A 269 -1.51 31.11 51.24
C GLU A 269 -1.20 31.96 52.48
N THR A 270 -0.77 33.22 52.33
CA THR A 270 -0.53 34.12 53.48
C THR A 270 -1.75 34.95 53.90
N PHE A 271 -2.93 34.69 53.32
CA PHE A 271 -4.19 35.32 53.69
C PHE A 271 -5.10 34.31 54.42
N VAL A 272 -5.40 34.60 55.68
CA VAL A 272 -6.18 33.77 56.63
C VAL A 272 -7.61 33.55 56.10
N PRO A 273 -8.23 32.36 56.30
CA PRO A 273 -9.18 31.78 55.34
C PRO A 273 -10.62 32.25 55.55
N SER A 274 -11.24 32.74 54.47
CA SER A 274 -12.69 32.66 54.32
C SER A 274 -13.02 31.38 53.58
N GLU A 275 -13.77 30.53 54.26
CA GLU A 275 -14.37 29.27 53.85
C GLU A 275 -15.01 29.33 52.45
N SER A 276 -14.23 29.04 51.41
CA SER A 276 -14.73 28.63 50.09
C SER A 276 -14.32 27.18 49.90
N VAL A 277 -15.30 26.28 50.06
CA VAL A 277 -15.18 24.85 49.80
C VAL A 277 -14.69 24.67 48.36
N ASN A 278 -13.41 24.31 48.18
CA ASN A 278 -12.89 23.92 46.88
C ASN A 278 -13.60 22.63 46.47
N GLN A 279 -14.44 22.76 45.45
CA GLN A 279 -15.19 21.67 44.83
C GLN A 279 -14.29 20.94 43.82
N ASP A 280 -13.09 20.57 44.25
CA ASP A 280 -12.15 19.81 43.42
C ASP A 280 -12.74 18.43 43.15
N ILE A 281 -12.76 18.01 41.87
CA ILE A 281 -13.24 16.68 41.49
C ILE A 281 -12.40 15.62 42.20
N ASN A 282 -13.05 14.73 42.95
CA ASN A 282 -12.40 13.61 43.60
C ASN A 282 -11.99 12.56 42.55
N GLU A 283 -10.70 12.20 42.53
CA GLU A 283 -10.15 11.20 41.61
C GLU A 283 -10.84 9.85 41.74
N GLY A 284 -11.05 9.39 42.97
CA GLY A 284 -11.67 8.09 43.26
C GLY A 284 -13.11 8.03 42.79
N GLU A 285 -13.88 9.12 42.92
CA GLU A 285 -15.23 9.21 42.37
C GLU A 285 -15.23 9.16 40.84
N ALA A 286 -14.29 9.86 40.20
CA ALA A 286 -14.14 9.84 38.75
C ALA A 286 -13.70 8.46 38.21
N ILE A 287 -12.81 7.75 38.92
CA ILE A 287 -12.44 6.36 38.61
C ILE A 287 -13.67 5.46 38.76
N SER A 288 -14.37 5.56 39.89
CA SER A 288 -15.58 4.76 40.17
C SER A 288 -16.66 4.98 39.11
N LEU A 289 -16.80 6.20 38.58
CA LEU A 289 -17.71 6.52 37.49
C LEU A 289 -17.37 5.74 36.21
N ILE A 290 -16.09 5.69 35.83
CA ILE A 290 -15.62 4.97 34.65
C ILE A 290 -15.75 3.46 34.87
N GLU A 291 -15.40 2.94 36.05
CA GLU A 291 -15.57 1.53 36.38
C GLU A 291 -17.05 1.10 36.35
N ASN A 292 -17.95 1.92 36.90
CA ASN A 292 -19.39 1.68 36.87
C ASN A 292 -19.95 1.69 35.45
N LEU A 293 -19.40 2.51 34.55
CA LEU A 293 -19.74 2.45 33.12
C LEU A 293 -19.42 1.06 32.55
N TYR A 294 -18.21 0.54 32.75
CA TYR A 294 -17.84 -0.77 32.20
C TYR A 294 -18.59 -1.92 32.87
N TYR A 295 -18.90 -1.79 34.16
CA TYR A 295 -19.80 -2.71 34.84
C TYR A 295 -21.18 -2.74 34.17
N ALA A 296 -21.82 -1.58 33.96
CA ALA A 296 -23.13 -1.50 33.31
C ALA A 296 -23.10 -2.03 31.85
N LEU A 297 -22.03 -1.75 31.10
CA LEU A 297 -21.84 -2.28 29.75
C LEU A 297 -21.65 -3.80 29.73
N SER A 298 -20.95 -4.35 30.72
CA SER A 298 -20.78 -5.79 30.89
C SER A 298 -22.12 -6.47 31.18
N GLU A 299 -22.91 -5.90 32.08
CA GLU A 299 -24.25 -6.37 32.46
C GLU A 299 -25.33 -6.09 31.41
N LYS A 300 -24.98 -5.50 30.26
CA LYS A 300 -25.90 -5.06 29.20
C LYS A 300 -26.99 -4.09 29.68
N ASN A 301 -26.75 -3.40 30.80
CA ASN A 301 -27.61 -2.33 31.28
C ASN A 301 -27.27 -1.00 30.57
N PHE A 302 -27.71 -0.92 29.31
CA PHE A 302 -27.37 0.20 28.43
C PHE A 302 -28.00 1.53 28.85
N ASP A 303 -29.12 1.51 29.56
CA ASP A 303 -29.76 2.72 30.08
C ASP A 303 -28.94 3.32 31.23
N GLN A 304 -28.45 2.47 32.15
CA GLN A 304 -27.52 2.90 33.18
C GLN A 304 -26.21 3.41 32.57
N ALA A 305 -25.61 2.66 31.63
CA ALA A 305 -24.39 3.11 30.95
C ALA A 305 -24.58 4.48 30.28
N ARG A 306 -25.71 4.67 29.58
CA ARG A 306 -26.04 5.94 28.92
C ARG A 306 -26.18 7.09 29.91
N SER A 307 -26.73 6.86 31.10
CA SER A 307 -26.88 7.92 32.12
C SER A 307 -25.55 8.44 32.69
N LEU A 308 -24.45 7.69 32.57
CA LEU A 308 -23.12 8.08 33.07
C LEU A 308 -22.39 9.02 32.09
N TYR A 309 -22.87 9.11 30.85
CA TYR A 309 -22.36 10.04 29.85
C TYR A 309 -23.00 11.42 29.96
N SER A 310 -22.30 12.45 29.46
CA SER A 310 -22.96 13.72 29.14
C SER A 310 -23.99 13.53 28.03
N SER A 311 -24.97 14.43 27.92
CA SER A 311 -26.01 14.36 26.88
C SER A 311 -25.41 14.27 25.48
N GLN A 312 -24.35 15.03 25.19
CA GLN A 312 -23.67 15.01 23.90
C GLN A 312 -23.00 13.66 23.61
N LEU A 313 -22.31 13.06 24.59
CA LEU A 313 -21.64 11.78 24.37
C LEU A 313 -22.67 10.63 24.28
N ALA A 314 -23.77 10.71 25.02
CA ALA A 314 -24.87 9.76 24.99
C ALA A 314 -25.57 9.63 23.63
N GLU A 315 -25.59 10.68 22.80
CA GLU A 315 -26.12 10.63 21.42
C GLU A 315 -25.30 9.72 20.50
N SER A 316 -23.98 9.66 20.72
CA SER A 316 -23.06 8.82 19.95
C SER A 316 -22.96 7.38 20.48
N PHE A 317 -23.60 7.10 21.63
CA PHE A 317 -23.54 5.81 22.28
C PHE A 317 -24.29 4.74 21.47
N SER A 318 -23.57 3.68 21.10
CA SER A 318 -24.10 2.54 20.32
C SER A 318 -24.16 1.26 21.17
N PRO A 319 -25.33 0.90 21.73
CA PRO A 319 -25.50 -0.35 22.48
C PRO A 319 -25.13 -1.61 21.67
N SER A 320 -25.47 -1.62 20.38
CA SER A 320 -25.24 -2.77 19.49
C SER A 320 -23.77 -3.15 19.37
N PHE A 321 -22.85 -2.18 19.48
CA PHE A 321 -21.42 -2.46 19.51
C PHE A 321 -21.06 -3.33 20.71
N PHE A 322 -21.62 -3.06 21.90
CA PHE A 322 -21.28 -3.77 23.12
C PHE A 322 -21.99 -5.11 23.26
N SER A 323 -23.09 -5.34 22.53
CA SER A 323 -23.83 -6.60 22.53
C SER A 323 -23.02 -7.81 22.02
N GLN A 324 -21.96 -7.58 21.24
CA GLN A 324 -21.14 -8.66 20.69
C GLN A 324 -20.14 -9.26 21.71
N PHE A 325 -19.89 -8.58 22.82
CA PHE A 325 -18.94 -9.00 23.85
C PHE A 325 -19.67 -9.69 24.98
N GLU A 326 -19.11 -10.77 25.51
CA GLU A 326 -19.60 -11.42 26.73
C GLU A 326 -19.38 -10.53 27.94
N ARG A 327 -18.19 -9.93 28.04
CA ARG A 327 -17.80 -9.03 29.13
C ARG A 327 -16.91 -7.92 28.62
N VAL A 328 -17.03 -6.73 29.21
CA VAL A 328 -16.12 -5.62 28.98
C VAL A 328 -15.61 -5.08 30.32
N THR A 329 -14.32 -4.77 30.41
CA THR A 329 -13.72 -4.20 31.62
C THR A 329 -12.83 -3.02 31.28
N VAL A 330 -12.55 -2.20 32.29
CA VAL A 330 -11.55 -1.14 32.26
C VAL A 330 -10.61 -1.33 33.45
N GLU A 331 -9.32 -1.18 33.21
CA GLU A 331 -8.24 -1.39 34.16
C GLU A 331 -7.16 -0.31 33.95
N ASP A 332 -6.21 -0.21 34.88
CA ASP A 332 -5.04 0.66 34.77
C ASP A 332 -5.36 2.13 34.46
N LEU A 333 -6.43 2.69 35.07
CA LEU A 333 -6.79 4.10 34.92
C LEU A 333 -5.74 5.01 35.57
N GLN A 334 -5.07 5.82 34.76
CA GLN A 334 -4.05 6.78 35.19
C GLN A 334 -4.44 8.19 34.81
N VAL A 335 -4.35 9.11 35.76
CA VAL A 335 -4.59 10.53 35.52
C VAL A 335 -3.50 11.09 34.61
N THR A 336 -3.88 11.74 33.52
CA THR A 336 -2.95 12.42 32.60
C THR A 336 -2.96 13.94 32.78
N SER A 337 -4.07 14.50 33.23
CA SER A 337 -4.17 15.92 33.61
C SER A 337 -5.37 16.15 34.52
N ARG A 338 -5.29 17.14 35.39
CA ARG A 338 -6.39 17.57 36.27
C ARG A 338 -6.53 19.09 36.28
N THR A 339 -7.77 19.55 36.27
CA THR A 339 -8.18 20.91 36.62
C THR A 339 -9.26 20.82 37.70
N ASP A 340 -9.71 21.97 38.21
CA ASP A 340 -10.76 22.05 39.25
C ASP A 340 -12.08 21.41 38.78
N THR A 341 -12.33 21.37 37.46
CA THR A 341 -13.61 20.93 36.86
C THR A 341 -13.47 19.75 35.89
N SER A 342 -12.27 19.20 35.72
CA SER A 342 -12.04 18.08 34.80
C SER A 342 -10.87 17.19 35.22
N ILE A 343 -11.02 15.89 35.04
CA ILE A 343 -9.92 14.92 35.10
C ILE A 343 -9.85 14.15 33.79
N ASN A 344 -8.66 14.07 33.22
CA ASN A 344 -8.38 13.21 32.08
C ASN A 344 -7.65 11.95 32.54
N PHE A 345 -8.05 10.81 31.99
CA PHE A 345 -7.45 9.52 32.25
C PHE A 345 -6.98 8.86 30.96
N ILE A 346 -6.02 7.97 31.09
CA ILE A 346 -5.77 6.88 30.15
C ILE A 346 -6.04 5.57 30.89
N GLY A 347 -6.74 4.63 30.26
CA GLY A 347 -7.00 3.30 30.81
C GLY A 347 -6.95 2.20 29.75
N GLN A 348 -6.86 0.95 30.21
CA GLN A 348 -6.92 -0.22 29.36
C GLN A 348 -8.29 -0.86 29.41
N ASN A 349 -8.91 -0.99 28.25
CA ASN A 349 -10.13 -1.73 28.09
C ASN A 349 -9.83 -3.16 27.69
N THR A 350 -10.59 -4.10 28.23
CA THR A 350 -10.58 -5.49 27.78
C THR A 350 -11.98 -5.88 27.31
N TYR A 351 -12.09 -6.30 26.06
CA TYR A 351 -13.29 -6.89 25.47
C TYR A 351 -13.12 -8.41 25.43
N VAL A 352 -14.03 -9.13 26.06
CA VAL A 352 -14.08 -10.59 26.08
C VAL A 352 -15.19 -11.05 25.15
N TYR A 353 -14.87 -11.86 24.16
CA TYR A 353 -15.84 -12.45 23.22
C TYR A 353 -16.45 -13.74 23.81
N PRO A 354 -17.62 -14.19 23.31
CA PRO A 354 -18.27 -15.41 23.79
C PRO A 354 -17.46 -16.71 23.63
N ASP A 355 -16.42 -16.70 22.81
CA ASP A 355 -15.49 -17.83 22.66
C ASP A 355 -14.31 -17.77 23.66
N GLY A 356 -14.33 -16.81 24.58
CA GLY A 356 -13.28 -16.56 25.57
C GLY A 356 -12.07 -15.79 25.04
N SER A 357 -12.00 -15.50 23.75
CA SER A 357 -10.92 -14.67 23.19
C SER A 357 -11.05 -13.23 23.68
N THR A 358 -9.92 -12.51 23.73
CA THR A 358 -9.88 -11.15 24.32
C THR A 358 -9.17 -10.17 23.42
N GLN A 359 -9.73 -8.97 23.27
CA GLN A 359 -9.06 -7.82 22.70
C GLN A 359 -8.82 -6.78 23.80
N ARG A 360 -7.61 -6.21 23.86
CA ARG A 360 -7.31 -5.09 24.77
C ARG A 360 -6.98 -3.84 23.96
N GLU A 361 -7.45 -2.70 24.42
CA GLU A 361 -7.13 -1.39 23.84
C GLU A 361 -6.85 -0.35 24.92
N LEU A 362 -6.06 0.65 24.55
CA LEU A 362 -5.83 1.84 25.36
C LEU A 362 -6.82 2.92 24.93
N ARG A 363 -7.45 3.58 25.89
CA ARG A 363 -8.41 4.67 25.65
C ARG A 363 -8.14 5.86 26.57
N SER A 364 -8.51 7.04 26.10
CA SER A 364 -8.62 8.23 26.94
C SER A 364 -10.05 8.38 27.49
N TYR A 365 -10.16 9.05 28.63
CA TYR A 365 -11.42 9.44 29.24
C TYR A 365 -11.33 10.87 29.77
N THR A 366 -12.39 11.64 29.61
CA THR A 366 -12.54 12.95 30.25
C THR A 366 -13.77 12.95 31.13
N VAL A 367 -13.57 13.08 32.44
CA VAL A 367 -14.64 13.24 33.43
C VAL A 367 -14.73 14.70 33.84
N ARG A 368 -15.93 15.27 33.81
CA ARG A 368 -16.19 16.65 34.27
C ARG A 368 -17.34 16.67 35.27
N ASN A 369 -17.30 17.65 36.15
CA ASN A 369 -18.43 18.01 36.98
C ASN A 369 -19.35 18.94 36.17
N LEU A 370 -20.55 18.46 35.84
CA LEU A 370 -21.59 19.21 35.17
C LEU A 370 -22.74 19.40 36.15
N ASP A 371 -22.98 20.64 36.57
CA ASP A 371 -24.09 21.02 37.47
C ASP A 371 -24.14 20.22 38.79
N GLY A 372 -22.98 19.83 39.32
CA GLY A 372 -22.87 19.05 40.57
C GLY A 372 -22.84 17.54 40.37
N GLU A 373 -22.94 17.05 39.13
CA GLU A 373 -22.88 15.61 38.82
C GLU A 373 -21.65 15.29 37.95
N LEU A 374 -20.89 14.25 38.31
CA LEU A 374 -19.78 13.79 37.48
C LEU A 374 -20.30 13.03 36.27
N LYS A 375 -19.89 13.45 35.07
CA LYS A 375 -20.21 12.80 33.80
C LYS A 375 -18.96 12.52 33.00
N ILE A 376 -18.97 11.40 32.27
CA ILE A 376 -17.98 11.13 31.23
C ILE A 376 -18.37 11.97 30.01
N THR A 377 -17.54 12.94 29.68
CA THR A 377 -17.78 13.91 28.59
C THR A 377 -17.06 13.57 27.30
N ALA A 378 -15.99 12.76 27.37
CA ALA A 378 -15.27 12.26 26.20
C ALA A 378 -14.67 10.89 26.51
N SER A 379 -14.61 10.03 25.48
CA SER A 379 -13.81 8.81 25.50
C SER A 379 -13.30 8.51 24.09
N GLU A 380 -11.99 8.44 23.92
CA GLU A 380 -11.38 8.24 22.62
C GLU A 380 -10.52 6.97 22.59
N PHE A 381 -10.56 6.28 21.46
CA PHE A 381 -9.66 5.18 21.18
C PHE A 381 -8.24 5.70 20.94
N ILE A 382 -7.23 5.09 21.57
CA ILE A 382 -5.83 5.42 21.35
C ILE A 382 -5.16 4.35 20.48
N LYS A 383 -5.15 3.09 20.94
CA LYS A 383 -4.53 1.96 20.21
C LYS A 383 -5.00 0.61 20.72
N VAL A 384 -4.92 -0.43 19.89
CA VAL A 384 -5.03 -1.82 20.36
C VAL A 384 -3.73 -2.23 21.04
N THR A 385 -3.82 -2.82 22.24
CA THR A 385 -2.68 -3.35 23.01
C THR A 385 -2.60 -4.87 22.97
N LYS A 386 -3.72 -5.55 22.69
CA LYS A 386 -3.78 -6.99 22.40
C LYS A 386 -4.89 -7.25 21.38
N PHE A 387 -4.55 -7.89 20.26
CA PHE A 387 -5.54 -8.34 19.29
C PHE A 387 -6.07 -9.73 19.66
N ARG A 388 -7.31 -10.02 19.22
CA ARG A 388 -8.03 -11.27 19.44
C ARG A 388 -7.22 -12.50 19.00
#